data_AF-A0A1Y1XS58-F1
#
_entry.id   AF-A0A1Y1XS58-F1
#
_cell.length_a   1.000
_cell.length_b   1.000
_cell.length_c   1.000
_cell.angle_alpha   90.00
_cell.angle_beta   90.00
_cell.angle_gamma   90.00
#
_symmetry.space_group_name_H-M   'P 1'
#
loop_
_entity.id
_entity.type
_entity.pdbx_description
1 polymer ?
#
loop_
_entity_poly.entity_id
_entity_poly.type
_entity_poly.pdbx_seq_one_letter_code
_entity_poly.pdbx_strand_id
1 'polypeptide(L)'
;MKFSLSFSLFVAIVSLLPFESRAKPRYLKREEAELQRLCKEALAEGGIITVFAGGDLPNADADVVKAFYSKFPGITLNITTDLSRHHNVSIDSQLAKSGDALEPDVIRLQPLHDIPHWKSNRYKSIGFKHTYAPYKDEEGYYWATNVFYFTDPIGNSRLKPKIT
;
A
#
# COMPACT_ATOMS: atom_id res chain seq x y z
N MET A 1 42.38 23.60 -33.77
CA MET A 1 41.10 24.08 -33.20
C MET A 1 41.23 24.13 -31.69
N LYS A 2 41.11 25.31 -31.08
CA LYS A 2 41.18 25.52 -29.62
C LYS A 2 39.77 25.36 -29.04
N PHE A 3 39.54 24.31 -28.24
CA PHE A 3 38.31 24.21 -27.45
C PHE A 3 38.46 25.07 -26.18
N SER A 4 37.57 26.06 -26.05
CA SER A 4 37.53 27.00 -24.93
C SER A 4 37.09 26.30 -23.64
N LEU A 5 37.84 26.53 -22.57
CA LEU A 5 37.68 25.97 -21.22
C LEU A 5 36.42 26.47 -20.47
N SER A 6 35.38 26.94 -21.19
CA SER A 6 34.28 27.71 -20.59
C SER A 6 33.02 26.90 -20.28
N PHE A 7 32.91 25.64 -20.71
CA PHE A 7 31.67 24.87 -20.49
C PHE A 7 31.69 24.00 -19.21
N SER A 8 32.88 23.69 -18.68
CA SER A 8 33.00 22.77 -17.54
C SER A 8 32.75 23.40 -16.18
N LEU A 9 32.74 24.74 -16.09
CA LEU A 9 32.52 25.45 -14.82
C LEU A 9 31.03 25.67 -14.49
N PHE A 10 30.12 25.55 -15.47
CA PHE A 10 28.70 25.78 -15.24
C PHE A 10 27.99 24.59 -14.59
N VAL A 11 28.50 23.37 -14.77
CA VAL A 11 27.92 22.15 -14.18
C VAL A 11 28.28 21.99 -12.70
N ALA A 12 29.42 22.53 -12.26
CA ALA A 12 29.87 22.39 -10.86
C ALA A 12 29.14 23.32 -9.88
N ILE A 13 28.51 24.40 -10.33
CA ILE A 13 27.81 25.36 -9.46
C ILE A 13 26.40 24.87 -9.09
N VAL A 14 25.74 24.09 -9.96
CA VAL A 14 24.39 23.58 -9.69
C VAL A 14 24.40 22.47 -8.62
N SER A 15 25.51 21.76 -8.43
CA SER A 15 25.67 20.71 -7.40
C SER A 15 26.00 21.23 -6.00
N LEU A 16 26.25 22.53 -5.83
CA LEU A 16 26.58 23.16 -4.53
C LEU A 16 25.43 24.00 -3.96
N LEU A 17 24.31 24.12 -4.68
CA LEU A 17 23.09 24.63 -4.07
C LEU A 17 22.60 23.57 -3.08
N PRO A 18 22.51 23.87 -1.77
CA PRO A 18 21.82 22.97 -0.86
C PRO A 18 20.44 22.71 -1.47
N PHE A 19 20.09 21.44 -1.62
CA PHE A 19 18.70 21.06 -1.82
C PHE A 19 17.98 21.52 -0.54
N GLU A 20 17.56 22.78 -0.51
CA GLU A 20 16.68 23.26 0.53
C GLU A 20 15.50 22.29 0.50
N SER A 21 15.37 21.53 1.58
CA SER A 21 14.22 20.68 1.83
C SER A 21 12.99 21.57 1.68
N ARG A 22 12.37 21.53 0.50
CA ARG A 22 11.21 22.34 0.19
C ARG A 22 10.19 22.06 1.29
N ALA A 23 9.80 23.11 2.03
CA ALA A 23 8.86 22.95 3.12
C ALA A 23 7.66 22.12 2.64
N LYS A 24 7.36 21.01 3.34
CA LYS A 24 6.27 20.11 2.94
C LYS A 24 5.01 20.94 2.68
N PRO A 25 4.35 20.79 1.51
CA PRO A 25 3.12 21.52 1.22
C PRO A 25 2.08 21.28 2.32
N ARG A 26 1.23 22.28 2.55
CA ARG A 26 0.30 22.33 3.71
C ARG A 26 -0.62 21.10 3.80
N TYR A 27 -0.99 20.48 2.68
CA TYR A 27 -1.82 19.27 2.70
C TYR A 27 -1.06 18.10 3.33
N LEU A 28 0.21 17.87 2.98
CA LEU A 28 1.03 16.82 3.60
C LEU A 28 1.19 17.01 5.10
N LYS A 29 1.31 18.25 5.59
CA LYS A 29 1.37 18.51 7.04
C LYS A 29 0.08 18.10 7.76
N ARG A 30 -1.08 18.32 7.13
CA ARG A 30 -2.38 17.91 7.68
C ARG A 30 -2.53 16.39 7.67
N GLU A 31 -2.13 15.76 6.58
CA GLU A 31 -2.17 14.29 6.43
C GLU A 31 -1.25 13.61 7.46
N GLU A 32 -0.06 14.16 7.70
CA GLU A 32 0.86 13.68 8.73
C GLU A 32 0.25 13.81 10.15
N ALA A 33 -0.38 14.95 10.46
CA ALA A 33 -1.01 15.16 11.76
C ALA A 33 -2.18 14.18 11.99
N GLU A 34 -2.96 13.89 10.95
CA GLU A 34 -4.05 12.91 11.02
C GLU A 34 -3.50 11.49 11.18
N LEU A 35 -2.43 11.12 10.47
CA LEU A 35 -1.75 9.83 10.67
C LEU A 35 -1.25 9.66 12.11
N GLN A 36 -0.69 10.72 12.70
CA GLN A 36 -0.28 10.70 14.11
C GLN A 36 -1.45 10.56 15.08
N ARG A 37 -2.62 11.13 14.75
CA ARG A 37 -3.85 10.97 15.54
C ARG A 37 -4.33 9.51 15.50
N LEU A 38 -4.45 8.94 14.31
CA LEU A 38 -4.86 7.54 14.11
C LEU A 38 -3.89 6.56 14.79
N CYS A 39 -2.58 6.85 14.77
CA CYS A 39 -1.58 6.05 15.48
C CYS A 39 -1.82 6.03 16.99
N LYS A 40 -2.15 7.18 17.60
CA LYS A 40 -2.47 7.27 19.04
C LYS A 40 -3.76 6.52 19.38
N GLU A 41 -4.77 6.60 18.52
CA GLU A 41 -6.03 5.87 18.67
C GLU A 41 -5.78 4.35 18.60
N ALA A 42 -5.06 3.88 17.58
CA ALA A 42 -4.71 2.47 17.43
C ALA A 42 -3.89 1.91 18.61
N LEU A 43 -2.97 2.70 19.18
CA LEU A 43 -2.24 2.31 20.38
C LEU A 43 -3.17 2.19 21.60
N ALA A 44 -4.18 3.05 21.72
CA ALA A 44 -5.17 2.97 22.79
C ALA A 44 -6.10 1.75 22.65
N GLU A 45 -6.29 1.26 21.42
CA GLU A 45 -7.05 0.05 21.09
C GLU A 45 -6.25 -1.25 21.28
N GLY A 46 -5.01 -1.17 21.77
CA GLY A 46 -4.13 -2.32 22.04
C GLY A 46 -3.00 -2.50 21.03
N GLY A 47 -2.95 -1.66 19.99
CA GLY A 47 -1.81 -1.59 19.07
C GLY A 47 -1.63 -2.85 18.22
N ILE A 48 -2.71 -3.53 17.84
CA ILE A 48 -2.68 -4.68 16.91
C ILE A 48 -3.66 -4.40 15.78
N ILE A 49 -3.21 -4.57 14.55
CA ILE A 49 -4.02 -4.49 13.33
C ILE A 49 -3.87 -5.83 12.60
N THR A 50 -4.96 -6.58 12.52
CA THR A 50 -5.02 -7.88 11.83
C THR A 50 -5.51 -7.70 10.39
N VAL A 51 -4.73 -8.17 9.43
CA VAL A 51 -4.99 -8.01 8.00
C VAL A 51 -5.03 -9.36 7.32
N PHE A 52 -6.11 -9.65 6.60
CA PHE A 52 -6.16 -10.75 5.64
C PHE A 52 -5.77 -10.23 4.26
N ALA A 53 -4.71 -10.80 3.69
CA ALA A 53 -4.07 -10.31 2.47
C ALA A 53 -3.99 -11.41 1.40
N GLY A 54 -4.51 -11.12 0.22
CA GLY A 54 -4.39 -11.98 -0.95
C GLY A 54 -2.94 -12.07 -1.46
N GLY A 55 -2.38 -13.27 -1.54
CA GLY A 55 -1.06 -13.51 -2.13
C GLY A 55 -0.66 -14.98 -2.16
N ASP A 56 0.40 -15.29 -2.90
CA ASP A 56 0.89 -16.67 -3.08
C ASP A 56 2.00 -17.05 -2.07
N LEU A 57 2.71 -16.07 -1.51
CA LEU A 57 3.86 -16.29 -0.61
C LEU A 57 3.54 -15.79 0.80
N PRO A 58 3.77 -16.60 1.85
CA PRO A 58 3.47 -16.22 3.24
C PRO A 58 4.09 -14.90 3.71
N ASN A 59 5.21 -14.47 3.10
CA ASN A 59 5.95 -13.26 3.47
C ASN A 59 5.95 -12.20 2.35
N ALA A 60 4.97 -12.22 1.44
CA ALA A 60 4.91 -11.26 0.33
C ALA A 60 4.90 -9.78 0.78
N ASP A 61 4.41 -9.51 1.99
CA ASP A 61 4.30 -8.16 2.57
C ASP A 61 5.44 -7.79 3.55
N ALA A 62 6.53 -8.55 3.60
CA ALA A 62 7.61 -8.32 4.58
C ALA A 62 8.18 -6.88 4.53
N ASP A 63 8.33 -6.31 3.34
CA ASP A 63 8.80 -4.92 3.18
C ASP A 63 7.78 -3.89 3.67
N VAL A 64 6.49 -4.15 3.47
CA VAL A 64 5.39 -3.31 3.97
C VAL A 64 5.39 -3.34 5.49
N VAL A 65 5.48 -4.51 6.09
CA VAL A 65 5.55 -4.70 7.55
C VAL A 65 6.76 -3.97 8.13
N LYS A 66 7.94 -4.12 7.52
CA LYS A 66 9.15 -3.42 7.95
C LYS A 66 9.00 -1.90 7.87
N ALA A 67 8.46 -1.39 6.77
CA ALA A 67 8.22 0.04 6.59
C ALA A 67 7.19 0.57 7.60
N PHE A 68 6.13 -0.19 7.87
CA PHE A 68 5.09 0.14 8.84
C PHE A 68 5.68 0.25 10.25
N TYR A 69 6.44 -0.75 10.70
CA TYR A 69 7.09 -0.72 12.01
C TYR A 69 8.05 0.45 12.18
N SER A 70 8.81 0.79 11.13
CA SER A 70 9.69 1.96 11.17
C SER A 70 8.93 3.27 11.31
N LYS A 71 7.67 3.34 10.87
CA LYS A 71 6.85 4.55 10.90
C LYS A 71 5.95 4.63 12.13
N PHE A 72 5.46 3.50 12.60
CA PHE A 72 4.49 3.40 13.69
C PHE A 72 5.00 2.45 14.77
N PRO A 73 6.04 2.85 15.52
CA PRO A 73 6.58 2.01 16.58
C PRO A 73 5.52 1.74 17.64
N GLY A 74 5.42 0.48 18.08
CA GLY A 74 4.46 0.02 19.07
C GLY A 74 3.13 -0.51 18.52
N ILE A 75 2.86 -0.35 17.22
CA ILE A 75 1.71 -0.98 16.56
C ILE A 75 2.18 -2.24 15.82
N THR A 76 1.53 -3.36 16.11
CA THR A 76 1.70 -4.66 15.45
C THR A 76 0.83 -4.73 14.20
N LEU A 77 1.46 -4.85 13.04
CA LEU A 77 0.77 -5.15 11.79
C LEU A 77 0.81 -6.67 11.55
N ASN A 78 -0.26 -7.37 11.93
CA ASN A 78 -0.40 -8.82 11.83
C ASN A 78 -1.04 -9.18 10.48
N ILE A 79 -0.22 -9.51 9.48
CA ILE A 79 -0.70 -9.88 8.13
C ILE A 79 -0.71 -11.39 7.99
N THR A 80 -1.89 -11.94 7.71
CA THR A 80 -2.05 -13.32 7.24
C THR A 80 -2.18 -13.30 5.73
N THR A 81 -1.25 -13.96 5.04
CA THR A 81 -1.28 -14.10 3.58
C THR A 81 -1.75 -15.48 3.17
N ASP A 82 -2.78 -15.52 2.32
CA ASP A 82 -3.26 -16.71 1.62
C ASP A 82 -3.86 -16.30 0.26
N LEU A 83 -4.19 -17.27 -0.58
CA LEU A 83 -4.90 -17.03 -1.83
C LEU A 83 -6.20 -16.29 -1.55
N SER A 84 -6.49 -15.26 -2.36
CA SER A 84 -7.69 -14.44 -2.16
C SER A 84 -8.97 -15.30 -2.09
N ARG A 85 -9.07 -16.36 -2.89
CA ARG A 85 -10.21 -17.30 -2.87
C ARG A 85 -10.41 -18.01 -1.53
N HIS A 86 -9.34 -18.30 -0.79
CA HIS A 86 -9.43 -18.94 0.52
C HIS A 86 -9.88 -17.92 1.57
N HIS A 87 -9.32 -16.71 1.54
CA HIS A 87 -9.79 -15.61 2.38
C HIS A 87 -11.27 -15.31 2.13
N ASN A 88 -11.74 -15.27 0.89
CA ASN A 88 -13.16 -15.06 0.57
C ASN A 88 -14.07 -16.05 1.29
N VAL A 89 -13.79 -17.36 1.13
CA VAL A 89 -14.59 -18.41 1.77
C VAL A 89 -14.54 -18.32 3.29
N SER A 90 -13.38 -17.97 3.86
CA SER A 90 -13.23 -17.76 5.31
C SER A 90 -14.09 -16.60 5.79
N ILE A 91 -14.01 -15.45 5.12
CA ILE A 91 -14.77 -14.24 5.44
C ILE A 91 -16.28 -14.51 5.35
N ASP A 92 -16.75 -15.08 4.25
CA ASP A 92 -18.18 -15.41 4.08
C ASP A 92 -18.66 -16.37 5.19
N SER A 93 -17.83 -17.35 5.55
CA SER A 93 -18.13 -18.29 6.64
C SER A 93 -18.17 -17.63 8.01
N GLN A 94 -17.34 -16.62 8.27
CA GLN A 94 -17.34 -15.85 9.52
C GLN A 94 -18.57 -14.93 9.59
N LEU A 95 -18.88 -14.24 8.50
CA LEU A 95 -20.06 -13.38 8.40
C LEU A 95 -21.37 -14.16 8.56
N ALA A 96 -21.46 -15.37 7.99
CA ALA A 96 -22.65 -16.22 8.11
C ALA A 96 -22.93 -16.71 9.55
N LYS A 97 -21.92 -16.72 10.44
CA LYS A 97 -22.03 -17.16 11.84
C LYS A 97 -22.44 -16.03 12.81
N SER A 98 -23.17 -15.02 12.32
CA SER A 98 -23.67 -13.85 13.05
C SER A 98 -22.67 -12.71 13.30
N GLY A 99 -21.57 -12.62 12.53
CA GLY A 99 -20.76 -11.40 12.40
C GLY A 99 -19.86 -11.01 13.60
N ASP A 100 -20.11 -11.51 14.81
CA ASP A 100 -19.34 -11.19 16.03
C ASP A 100 -17.90 -11.75 16.05
N ALA A 101 -17.49 -12.48 15.01
CA ALA A 101 -16.21 -13.18 14.95
C ALA A 101 -15.46 -12.95 13.63
N LEU A 102 -15.61 -11.77 13.02
CA LEU A 102 -14.71 -11.41 11.92
C LEU A 102 -13.30 -11.21 12.50
N GLU A 103 -12.40 -12.11 12.15
CA GLU A 103 -11.02 -12.11 12.64
C GLU A 103 -10.19 -10.92 12.14
N PRO A 104 -10.22 -10.55 10.84
CA PRO A 104 -9.45 -9.40 10.36
C PRO A 104 -10.14 -8.06 10.62
N ASP A 105 -9.34 -7.05 10.97
CA ASP A 105 -9.72 -5.64 10.95
C ASP A 105 -9.76 -5.10 9.51
N VAL A 106 -8.87 -5.61 8.65
CA VAL A 106 -8.72 -5.19 7.25
C VAL A 106 -8.64 -6.39 6.32
N ILE A 107 -9.40 -6.33 5.23
CA ILE A 107 -9.35 -7.32 4.14
C ILE A 107 -8.75 -6.63 2.90
N ARG A 108 -7.73 -7.24 2.30
CA ARG A 108 -7.07 -6.75 1.09
C ARG A 108 -6.88 -7.88 0.10
N LEU A 109 -7.62 -7.85 -1.00
CA LEU A 109 -7.69 -8.95 -1.96
C LEU A 109 -7.48 -8.45 -3.39
N GLN A 110 -7.13 -9.37 -4.29
CA GLN A 110 -6.96 -9.08 -5.72
C GLN A 110 -8.29 -9.10 -6.50
N PRO A 111 -9.20 -10.08 -6.31
CA PRO A 111 -10.46 -10.11 -7.04
C PRO A 111 -11.40 -9.02 -6.53
N LEU A 112 -11.70 -8.04 -7.38
CA LEU A 112 -12.57 -6.92 -7.02
C LEU A 112 -14.04 -7.32 -6.86
N HIS A 113 -14.49 -8.40 -7.51
CA HIS A 113 -15.91 -8.75 -7.59
C HIS A 113 -16.53 -9.19 -6.26
N ASP A 114 -15.71 -9.66 -5.31
CA ASP A 114 -16.17 -10.10 -3.98
C ASP A 114 -16.23 -8.96 -2.96
N ILE A 115 -15.59 -7.83 -3.23
CA ILE A 115 -15.53 -6.72 -2.25
C ILE A 115 -16.88 -5.99 -2.09
N PRO A 116 -17.68 -5.74 -3.15
CA PRO A 116 -18.93 -5.00 -3.05
C PRO A 116 -20.03 -5.65 -2.18
N HIS A 117 -20.05 -6.97 -1.98
CA HIS A 117 -21.10 -7.58 -1.14
C HIS A 117 -20.78 -7.54 0.36
N TRP A 118 -19.53 -7.24 0.75
CA TRP A 118 -19.13 -7.04 2.15
C TRP A 118 -19.17 -5.57 2.61
N LYS A 119 -19.94 -4.70 1.93
CA LYS A 119 -20.10 -3.30 2.33
C LYS A 119 -20.69 -3.20 3.74
N SER A 120 -19.83 -2.86 4.71
CA SER A 120 -20.22 -2.68 6.12
C SER A 120 -19.90 -1.27 6.61
N ASN A 121 -18.62 -0.96 6.81
CA ASN A 121 -18.13 0.27 7.40
C ASN A 121 -17.58 1.23 6.33
N ARG A 122 -18.05 2.47 6.35
CA ARG A 122 -17.55 3.53 5.46
C ARG A 122 -16.34 4.20 6.09
N TYR A 123 -15.22 4.20 5.38
CA TYR A 123 -14.03 4.94 5.77
C TYR A 123 -13.32 5.49 4.53
N LYS A 124 -13.13 6.82 4.48
CA LYS A 124 -12.35 7.49 3.44
C LYS A 124 -10.98 7.80 4.01
N SER A 125 -9.97 7.05 3.57
CA SER A 125 -8.60 7.20 4.02
C SER A 125 -8.03 8.61 3.81
N ILE A 126 -6.95 8.91 4.52
CA ILE A 126 -6.11 10.04 4.19
C ILE A 126 -5.65 9.90 2.74
N GLY A 127 -5.82 10.98 1.95
CA GLY A 127 -5.53 10.95 0.52
C GLY A 127 -6.59 10.30 -0.37
N PHE A 128 -7.73 9.81 0.16
CA PHE A 128 -8.79 9.15 -0.63
C PHE A 128 -9.30 9.97 -1.83
N LYS A 129 -9.31 11.30 -1.69
CA LYS A 129 -9.66 12.22 -2.79
C LYS A 129 -8.69 12.15 -3.98
N HIS A 130 -7.45 11.73 -3.76
CA HIS A 130 -6.40 11.60 -4.76
C HIS A 130 -6.38 10.23 -5.46
N THR A 131 -7.06 9.23 -4.91
CA THR A 131 -7.24 7.93 -5.56
C THR A 131 -8.05 8.10 -6.86
N TYR A 132 -7.57 7.49 -7.95
CA TYR A 132 -8.25 7.50 -9.25
C TYR A 132 -9.68 6.96 -9.11
N ALA A 133 -10.67 7.62 -9.71
CA ALA A 133 -12.08 7.34 -9.43
C ALA A 133 -12.50 5.87 -9.66
N PRO A 134 -12.09 5.20 -10.76
CA PRO A 134 -12.34 3.76 -10.96
C PRO A 134 -11.71 2.82 -9.92
N TYR A 135 -10.79 3.31 -9.08
CA TYR A 135 -10.09 2.51 -8.07
C TYR A 135 -10.64 2.71 -6.66
N LYS A 136 -11.81 3.33 -6.52
CA LYS A 136 -12.46 3.52 -5.22
C LYS A 136 -13.98 3.46 -5.35
N ASP A 137 -14.61 3.00 -4.29
CA ASP A 137 -16.04 3.15 -4.10
C ASP A 137 -16.37 4.60 -3.73
N GLU A 138 -17.39 5.20 -4.34
CA GLU A 138 -17.72 6.62 -4.09
C GLU A 138 -18.13 6.91 -2.64
N GLU A 139 -18.75 5.92 -2.00
CA GLU A 139 -19.26 6.01 -0.64
C GLU A 139 -18.15 5.76 0.40
N GLY A 140 -17.02 5.19 -0.01
CA GLY A 140 -15.86 4.92 0.84
C GLY A 140 -15.92 3.56 1.54
N TYR A 141 -16.56 2.55 0.94
CA TYR A 141 -16.54 1.20 1.48
C TYR A 141 -15.26 0.43 1.15
N TYR A 142 -14.62 0.74 0.03
CA TYR A 142 -13.38 0.12 -0.40
C TYR A 142 -12.59 1.03 -1.34
N TRP A 143 -11.29 0.80 -1.44
CA TRP A 143 -10.40 1.45 -2.39
C TRP A 143 -9.22 0.55 -2.71
N ALA A 144 -8.61 0.74 -3.88
CA ALA A 144 -7.40 0.03 -4.27
C ALA A 144 -6.20 0.56 -3.48
N THR A 145 -5.40 -0.37 -2.95
CA THR A 145 -4.14 -0.06 -2.26
C THR A 145 -2.94 -0.07 -3.21
N ASN A 146 -2.96 -0.96 -4.21
CA ASN A 146 -1.90 -1.16 -5.18
C ASN A 146 -2.50 -1.50 -6.55
N VAL A 147 -1.72 -1.28 -7.62
CA VAL A 147 -2.07 -1.74 -8.97
C VAL A 147 -1.12 -2.87 -9.35
N PHE A 148 -1.67 -4.06 -9.59
CA PHE A 148 -0.94 -5.20 -10.12
C PHE A 148 -1.32 -5.41 -11.59
N TYR A 149 -0.33 -5.70 -12.42
CA TYR A 149 -0.53 -6.06 -13.81
C TYR A 149 0.36 -7.26 -14.12
N PHE A 150 -0.22 -8.30 -14.71
CA PHE A 150 0.54 -9.43 -15.22
C PHE A 150 0.79 -9.18 -16.70
N THR A 151 2.06 -8.91 -17.02
CA THR A 151 2.51 -8.57 -18.36
C THR A 151 3.56 -9.57 -18.83
N ASP A 152 4.52 -9.11 -19.64
CA ASP A 152 5.61 -9.82 -20.28
C ASP A 152 5.98 -11.14 -19.62
N PRO A 153 6.09 -12.23 -20.40
CA PRO A 153 6.51 -13.51 -19.87
C PRO A 153 7.85 -13.36 -19.16
N ILE A 154 7.91 -13.79 -17.89
CA ILE A 154 9.15 -13.82 -17.13
C ILE A 154 10.03 -14.94 -17.72
N GLY A 155 10.94 -14.55 -18.61
CA GLY A 155 11.88 -15.45 -19.27
C GLY A 155 13.21 -15.56 -18.52
N ASN A 156 13.77 -16.76 -18.49
CA ASN A 156 15.15 -16.96 -18.03
C ASN A 156 16.11 -16.52 -19.15
N SER A 157 16.84 -15.42 -18.95
CA SER A 157 17.79 -14.85 -19.93
C SER A 157 18.94 -15.79 -20.32
N ARG A 158 19.17 -16.86 -19.54
CA ARG A 158 20.15 -17.91 -19.87
C ARG A 158 19.63 -18.92 -20.88
N LEU A 159 18.31 -19.01 -21.07
CA LEU A 159 17.72 -19.87 -22.08
C LEU A 159 17.74 -19.13 -23.42
N LYS A 160 18.50 -19.65 -24.39
CA LYS A 160 18.44 -19.14 -25.75
C LYS A 160 17.10 -19.55 -26.37
N PRO A 161 16.35 -18.63 -27.00
CA PRO A 161 15.15 -19.00 -27.71
C PRO A 161 15.51 -20.00 -28.81
N LYS A 162 14.82 -21.16 -28.82
CA LYS A 162 14.80 -22.03 -30.00
C LYS A 162 13.94 -21.34 -31.03
N ILE A 163 14.56 -20.49 -31.85
CA ILE A 163 13.93 -20.01 -33.07
C ILE A 163 13.96 -21.21 -34.01
N THR A 164 12.78 -21.80 -34.26
CA THR A 164 12.56 -22.91 -35.19
C THR A 164 11.54 -22.46 -36.21
#